data_AF-A0A2S6AKU8-F1
#
_entry.id   AF-A0A2S6AKU8-F1
#
_cell.length_a   1.000
_cell.length_b   1.000
_cell.length_c   1.000
_cell.angle_alpha   90.00
_cell.angle_beta   90.00
_cell.angle_gamma   90.00
#
_symmetry.space_group_name_H-M   'P 1'
#
loop_
_entity.id
_entity.type
_entity.pdbx_description
1 polymer ?
#
loop_
_entity_poly.entity_id
_entity_poly.type
_entity_poly.pdbx_seq_one_letter_code
_entity_poly.pdbx_strand_id
1 'polypeptide(L)'
;MITHPTRPPAMPAYSPSPRPCTPHRPMTPEPQTSRPHARSRSTPSLAEPAAPRGGRSPSWLSDDRVRHPAHTLRTCGAAYDLARRCGCRACGWARSRHEEDAVTETSEQATAAAKIRPGLMVPSLGQYLRAEREARGLSRERVTAVAPMSAAHLTAIEKEIRVPGRQILQLLADRYDLDDAARSHLEALHAPALDFVPQQLREQVAATPALAERLADLDTVGLIAAYLDPAWNVLAANDTFRRAFPGLAEAPVGAQWFFGPVARQVLVDWDHETALFVRFLKADLARYRAAPATWRLLRQLEREDDFYRLWSTDTAVAVGRDAGDLMRMRELATGTMFSVGIQTGRLDTSISIRHFLGIRK
;
A
#
# COMPACT_ATOMS: atom_id res chain seq x y z
N MET A 1 63.96 -18.44 -48.67
CA MET A 1 63.02 -18.36 -49.80
C MET A 1 61.87 -19.29 -49.53
N ILE A 2 60.66 -18.77 -49.73
CA ILE A 2 59.36 -19.46 -49.83
C ILE A 2 58.69 -19.86 -48.51
N THR A 3 57.93 -18.88 -48.05
CA THR A 3 56.72 -18.92 -47.22
C THR A 3 55.62 -19.81 -47.82
N HIS A 4 54.92 -20.56 -46.98
CA HIS A 4 53.52 -20.95 -47.20
C HIS A 4 52.68 -20.48 -46.01
N PRO A 5 51.56 -19.79 -46.26
CA PRO A 5 50.38 -19.98 -45.45
C PRO A 5 49.18 -20.39 -46.30
N THR A 6 48.56 -21.49 -45.89
CA THR A 6 47.42 -22.14 -46.51
C THR A 6 46.12 -21.37 -46.21
N ARG A 7 45.29 -21.29 -47.24
CA ARG A 7 44.03 -20.54 -47.36
C ARG A 7 42.88 -21.20 -46.54
N PRO A 8 41.91 -20.42 -46.01
CA PRO A 8 40.84 -20.93 -45.15
C PRO A 8 39.68 -21.59 -45.93
N PRO A 9 38.86 -22.45 -45.29
CA PRO A 9 37.69 -23.07 -45.92
C PRO A 9 36.49 -22.12 -46.05
N ALA A 10 35.72 -22.37 -47.11
CA ALA A 10 34.64 -21.54 -47.63
C ALA A 10 33.33 -21.62 -46.82
N MET A 11 32.64 -20.48 -46.74
CA MET A 11 31.24 -20.36 -46.30
C MET A 11 30.28 -20.63 -47.49
N PRO A 12 29.13 -21.29 -47.28
CA PRO A 12 28.04 -21.26 -48.25
C PRO A 12 27.08 -20.08 -48.03
N ALA A 13 26.58 -19.59 -49.16
CA ALA A 13 25.77 -18.41 -49.43
C ALA A 13 24.44 -18.29 -48.64
N TYR A 14 24.04 -17.04 -48.37
CA TYR A 14 22.69 -16.68 -47.91
C TYR A 14 22.12 -15.54 -48.76
N SER A 15 20.99 -15.78 -49.43
CA SER A 15 19.89 -14.86 -49.82
C SER A 15 19.19 -15.34 -51.10
N PRO A 16 17.93 -14.95 -51.40
CA PRO A 16 16.97 -14.13 -50.64
C PRO A 16 15.57 -14.78 -50.47
N SER A 17 14.74 -14.17 -49.61
CA SER A 17 13.29 -14.41 -49.45
C SER A 17 12.52 -14.37 -50.78
N PRO A 18 11.28 -14.91 -50.87
CA PRO A 18 10.12 -14.06 -50.53
C PRO A 18 8.81 -14.76 -50.08
N ARG A 19 7.96 -13.94 -49.42
CA ARG A 19 6.48 -13.88 -49.43
C ARG A 19 5.70 -14.25 -48.16
N PRO A 20 4.59 -13.54 -47.91
CA PRO A 20 4.05 -13.26 -46.58
C PRO A 20 2.92 -14.22 -46.18
N CYS A 21 2.82 -14.48 -44.88
CA CYS A 21 1.71 -15.23 -44.29
C CYS A 21 0.44 -14.36 -44.20
N THR A 22 -0.64 -14.87 -44.77
CA THR A 22 -2.03 -14.39 -44.64
C THR A 22 -2.55 -14.64 -43.21
N PRO A 23 -3.33 -13.72 -42.61
CA PRO A 23 -3.91 -13.92 -41.29
C PRO A 23 -5.13 -14.86 -41.32
N HIS A 24 -5.18 -15.77 -40.36
CA HIS A 24 -6.33 -16.64 -40.09
C HIS A 24 -7.57 -15.82 -39.71
N ARG A 25 -8.69 -16.15 -40.37
CA ARG A 25 -10.02 -15.60 -40.15
C ARG A 25 -10.64 -16.20 -38.87
N PRO A 26 -11.24 -15.41 -37.96
CA PRO A 26 -11.93 -15.94 -36.80
C PRO A 26 -13.28 -16.57 -37.19
N MET A 27 -13.58 -17.73 -36.61
CA MET A 27 -14.87 -18.41 -36.69
C MET A 27 -15.94 -17.60 -35.95
N THR A 28 -16.94 -17.12 -36.70
CA THR A 28 -18.22 -16.65 -36.16
C THR A 28 -19.10 -17.84 -35.76
N PRO A 29 -19.71 -17.86 -34.57
CA PRO A 29 -20.80 -18.79 -34.27
C PRO A 29 -22.12 -18.29 -34.90
N GLU A 30 -22.81 -19.19 -35.58
CA GLU A 30 -24.15 -19.00 -36.14
C GLU A 30 -25.21 -18.77 -35.03
N PRO A 31 -26.25 -17.96 -35.28
CA PRO A 31 -27.30 -17.67 -34.31
C PRO A 31 -28.34 -18.81 -34.28
N GLN A 32 -28.57 -19.38 -33.10
CA GLN A 32 -29.72 -20.26 -32.87
C GLN A 32 -31.01 -19.43 -32.86
N THR A 33 -31.86 -19.73 -33.82
CA THR A 33 -33.24 -19.25 -33.89
C THR A 33 -34.10 -20.13 -32.99
N SER A 34 -34.81 -19.53 -32.04
CA SER A 34 -36.00 -20.12 -31.42
C SER A 34 -36.98 -19.02 -31.04
N ARG A 35 -38.19 -19.18 -31.57
CA ARG A 35 -39.33 -18.26 -31.59
C ARG A 35 -40.12 -18.26 -30.26
N PRO A 36 -41.09 -17.34 -30.09
CA PRO A 36 -41.47 -16.78 -28.79
C PRO A 36 -42.70 -17.44 -28.16
N HIS A 37 -42.84 -17.29 -26.84
CA HIS A 37 -44.14 -17.35 -26.16
C HIS A 37 -44.61 -15.94 -25.78
N ALA A 38 -45.75 -15.58 -26.36
CA ALA A 38 -46.54 -14.41 -26.03
C ALA A 38 -47.53 -14.70 -24.88
N ARG A 39 -47.73 -13.71 -24.00
CA ARG A 39 -49.00 -13.21 -23.41
C ARG A 39 -48.64 -12.33 -22.20
N SER A 40 -48.66 -11.00 -22.36
CA SER A 40 -49.80 -10.10 -22.14
C SER A 40 -50.18 -9.90 -20.66
N ARG A 41 -49.94 -8.70 -20.12
CA ARG A 41 -50.97 -7.83 -19.49
C ARG A 41 -50.36 -6.48 -19.07
N SER A 42 -50.74 -5.46 -19.83
CA SER A 42 -51.32 -4.17 -19.41
C SER A 42 -50.92 -3.51 -18.08
N THR A 43 -50.38 -2.30 -18.23
CA THR A 43 -50.31 -1.08 -17.37
C THR A 43 -51.66 -0.67 -16.73
N PRO A 44 -51.74 0.24 -15.70
CA PRO A 44 -51.18 1.62 -15.68
C PRO A 44 -50.50 2.05 -14.35
N SER A 45 -49.47 2.92 -14.36
CA SER A 45 -49.51 4.41 -14.30
C SER A 45 -50.38 5.01 -13.18
N LEU A 46 -49.72 5.73 -12.25
CA LEU A 46 -50.16 6.92 -11.47
C LEU A 46 -49.06 7.17 -10.39
N ALA A 47 -48.16 8.13 -10.58
CA ALA A 47 -48.28 9.55 -10.23
C ALA A 47 -47.74 9.87 -8.82
N GLU A 48 -46.71 10.74 -8.78
CA GLU A 48 -46.26 11.53 -7.64
C GLU A 48 -47.41 12.32 -7.00
N PRO A 49 -47.20 12.80 -5.75
CA PRO A 49 -47.13 14.25 -5.63
C PRO A 49 -46.00 14.77 -4.72
N ALA A 50 -45.26 15.72 -5.30
CA ALA A 50 -44.86 17.03 -4.78
C ALA A 50 -44.92 17.32 -3.27
N ALA A 51 -43.81 17.88 -2.81
CA ALA A 51 -43.60 18.63 -1.58
C ALA A 51 -44.50 19.88 -1.45
N PRO A 52 -44.73 20.38 -0.21
CA PRO A 52 -45.05 21.77 0.01
C PRO A 52 -43.77 22.60 0.25
N ARG A 53 -43.66 23.68 -0.53
CA ARG A 53 -42.80 24.83 -0.26
C ARG A 53 -43.36 25.65 0.92
N GLY A 54 -42.45 26.25 1.68
CA GLY A 54 -42.62 27.61 2.17
C GLY A 54 -42.63 27.80 3.68
N GLY A 55 -41.78 28.71 4.17
CA GLY A 55 -42.06 29.41 5.44
C GLY A 55 -40.87 29.81 6.30
N ARG A 56 -40.12 30.82 5.85
CA ARG A 56 -39.58 31.97 6.63
C ARG A 56 -38.80 31.71 7.94
N SER A 57 -37.57 32.22 7.92
CA SER A 57 -36.83 32.73 9.09
C SER A 57 -37.64 33.74 9.91
N PRO A 58 -37.26 33.94 11.17
CA PRO A 58 -36.86 35.29 11.56
C PRO A 58 -35.49 35.33 12.26
N SER A 59 -34.66 36.23 11.75
CA SER A 59 -33.57 36.88 12.44
C SER A 59 -34.06 37.66 13.67
N TRP A 60 -33.33 37.58 14.77
CA TRP A 60 -33.23 38.67 15.73
C TRP A 60 -31.77 38.86 16.16
N LEU A 61 -31.29 40.10 15.95
CA LEU A 61 -30.22 40.76 16.70
C LEU A 61 -30.59 40.73 18.20
N SER A 62 -29.68 40.74 19.17
CA SER A 62 -28.74 41.83 19.54
C SER A 62 -27.84 41.27 20.65
N ASP A 63 -26.52 41.42 20.56
CA ASP A 63 -25.73 42.48 21.22
C ASP A 63 -25.57 42.25 22.74
N ASP A 64 -24.37 41.86 23.18
CA ASP A 64 -23.66 42.65 24.20
C ASP A 64 -22.17 42.25 24.32
N ARG A 65 -21.35 43.19 23.84
CA ARG A 65 -20.11 43.71 24.44
C ARG A 65 -19.56 43.00 25.69
N VAL A 66 -18.32 42.53 25.63
CA VAL A 66 -17.27 42.90 26.62
C VAL A 66 -15.90 42.99 25.93
N ARG A 67 -15.21 44.08 26.24
CA ARG A 67 -13.90 44.54 25.73
C ARG A 67 -12.73 43.73 26.30
N HIS A 68 -11.64 43.67 25.51
CA HIS A 68 -10.26 43.41 25.97
C HIS A 68 -9.79 44.41 27.05
N PRO A 69 -8.74 44.06 27.80
CA PRO A 69 -7.43 44.61 27.42
C PRO A 69 -6.28 43.60 27.43
N ALA A 70 -5.33 43.83 26.53
CA ALA A 70 -3.96 43.31 26.55
C ALA A 70 -3.07 44.22 27.40
N HIS A 71 -2.14 43.62 28.18
CA HIS A 71 -0.86 44.14 28.72
C HIS A 71 -0.35 43.00 29.66
N THR A 72 0.90 42.53 29.76
CA THR A 72 2.23 42.99 29.33
C THR A 72 3.20 41.82 29.57
N LEU A 73 4.13 41.58 28.62
CA LEU A 73 5.38 40.85 28.86
C LEU A 73 6.32 41.69 29.75
N ARG A 74 7.23 41.01 30.47
CA ARG A 74 8.36 41.50 31.30
C ARG A 74 8.07 41.66 32.79
N THR A 75 8.56 40.71 33.59
CA THR A 75 9.63 40.89 34.59
C THR A 75 9.75 39.64 35.46
N CYS A 76 10.53 38.65 35.01
CA CYS A 76 11.08 37.63 35.90
C CYS A 76 12.57 37.50 35.58
N GLY A 77 13.32 38.50 36.03
CA GLY A 77 14.76 38.65 35.76
C GLY A 77 15.45 39.62 36.72
N ALA A 78 14.88 39.87 37.90
CA ALA A 78 15.45 40.80 38.87
C ALA A 78 15.01 40.44 40.31
N ALA A 79 15.37 39.25 40.78
CA ALA A 79 15.31 38.90 42.20
C ALA A 79 16.27 37.74 42.57
N TYR A 80 17.35 37.53 41.79
CA TYR A 80 18.33 36.46 42.07
C TYR A 80 19.71 36.99 42.47
N ASP A 81 19.96 38.30 42.37
CA ASP A 81 21.30 38.89 42.54
C ASP A 81 21.51 39.74 43.81
N LEU A 82 20.58 39.71 44.77
CA LEU A 82 20.76 40.42 46.04
C LEU A 82 20.94 39.54 47.29
N ALA A 83 21.07 38.21 47.13
CA ALA A 83 21.22 37.28 48.26
C ALA A 83 22.61 36.61 48.37
N ARG A 84 23.61 37.04 47.58
CA ARG A 84 25.01 36.52 47.66
C ARG A 84 25.97 37.38 48.47
N ARG A 85 25.48 38.36 49.25
CA ARG A 85 26.34 39.21 50.11
C ARG A 85 25.79 39.31 51.53
N CYS A 86 25.87 38.23 52.27
CA CYS A 86 26.07 38.24 53.73
C CYS A 86 26.32 36.80 54.20
N GLY A 87 27.55 36.49 54.59
CA GLY A 87 27.95 35.20 55.11
C GLY A 87 27.39 34.95 56.51
N CYS A 88 26.12 34.57 56.60
CA CYS A 88 25.53 34.04 57.83
C CYS A 88 25.43 32.51 57.75
N ARG A 89 26.26 31.84 58.55
CA ARG A 89 26.20 30.39 58.80
C ARG A 89 25.01 30.09 59.71
N ALA A 90 23.82 29.92 59.15
CA ALA A 90 22.68 29.34 59.87
C ALA A 90 21.62 28.84 58.88
N CYS A 91 21.77 27.58 58.46
CA CYS A 91 20.69 26.64 58.09
C CYS A 91 21.30 25.46 57.33
N GLY A 92 21.80 24.48 58.08
CA GLY A 92 22.38 23.22 57.57
C GLY A 92 21.35 22.13 57.30
N TRP A 93 20.13 22.46 56.85
CA TRP A 93 19.04 21.48 56.67
C TRP A 93 18.20 21.67 55.39
N ALA A 94 18.74 22.36 54.37
CA ALA A 94 18.06 22.59 53.09
C ALA A 94 18.91 22.22 51.86
N ARG A 95 20.00 21.45 52.04
CA ARG A 95 20.88 21.04 50.93
C ARG A 95 20.75 19.56 50.55
N SER A 96 20.18 18.71 51.40
CA SER A 96 20.06 17.27 51.13
C SER A 96 18.81 16.86 50.35
N ARG A 97 17.71 17.62 50.40
CA ARG A 97 16.47 17.26 49.67
C ARG A 97 16.43 17.70 48.21
N HIS A 98 17.04 18.84 47.86
CA HIS A 98 17.09 19.29 46.47
C HIS A 98 18.11 18.54 45.61
N GLU A 99 19.09 17.86 46.22
CA GLU A 99 20.13 17.12 45.50
C GLU A 99 19.67 15.68 45.19
N GLU A 100 18.79 15.08 46.01
CA GLU A 100 18.14 13.80 45.72
C GLU A 100 17.01 13.95 44.68
N ASP A 101 16.15 14.98 44.81
CA ASP A 101 15.06 15.22 43.84
C ASP A 101 15.59 15.59 42.44
N ALA A 102 16.70 16.35 42.36
CA ALA A 102 17.32 16.72 41.09
C ALA A 102 18.04 15.54 40.39
N VAL A 103 18.51 14.55 41.15
CA VAL A 103 19.15 13.33 40.62
C VAL A 103 18.09 12.32 40.14
N THR A 104 16.91 12.27 40.76
CA THR A 104 15.77 11.48 40.24
C THR A 104 15.11 12.12 39.02
N GLU A 105 14.96 13.45 38.96
CA GLU A 105 14.39 14.14 37.78
C GLU A 105 15.30 14.06 36.55
N THR A 106 16.63 14.14 36.71
CA THR A 106 17.55 13.95 35.57
C THR A 106 17.64 12.49 35.13
N SER A 107 17.40 11.52 36.01
CA SER A 107 17.35 10.09 35.68
C SER A 107 16.09 9.71 34.89
N GLU A 108 14.91 10.24 35.25
CA GLU A 108 13.67 10.00 34.49
C GLU A 108 13.66 10.74 33.15
N GLN A 109 14.20 11.96 33.09
CA GLN A 109 14.32 12.73 31.83
C GLN A 109 15.42 12.21 30.89
N ALA A 110 16.39 11.43 31.40
CA ALA A 110 17.40 10.73 30.59
C ALA A 110 16.92 9.40 29.97
N THR A 111 15.72 8.92 30.31
CA THR A 111 15.18 7.64 29.79
C THR A 111 13.99 7.79 28.83
N ALA A 112 13.75 9.00 28.33
CA ALA A 112 12.81 9.24 27.22
C ALA A 112 13.51 9.94 26.05
N ALA A 113 14.73 9.51 25.71
CA ALA A 113 15.21 9.66 24.35
C ALA A 113 14.21 8.89 23.48
N ALA A 114 13.20 9.59 22.94
CA ALA A 114 12.23 9.05 22.01
C ALA A 114 13.04 8.31 20.93
N LYS A 115 13.06 6.98 21.03
CA LYS A 115 13.89 6.11 20.21
C LYS A 115 13.53 6.47 18.78
N ILE A 116 14.44 7.15 18.06
CA ILE A 116 14.14 7.66 16.72
C ILE A 116 13.73 6.45 15.90
N ARG A 117 12.45 6.40 15.54
CA ARG A 117 11.91 5.29 14.75
C ARG A 117 12.57 5.37 13.38
N PRO A 118 13.29 4.32 12.92
CA PRO A 118 13.84 4.32 11.59
C PRO A 118 12.72 4.41 10.56
N GLY A 119 12.92 5.25 9.53
CA GLY A 119 11.94 5.44 8.47
C GLY A 119 11.69 4.16 7.67
N LEU A 120 10.45 3.97 7.21
CA LEU A 120 10.06 2.79 6.46
C LEU A 120 10.41 2.92 4.98
N MET A 121 10.92 1.83 4.41
CA MET A 121 11.24 1.71 2.99
C MET A 121 10.80 0.34 2.48
N VAL A 122 10.57 0.23 1.18
CA VAL A 122 10.48 -1.08 0.51
C VAL A 122 11.88 -1.70 0.53
N PRO A 123 12.05 -2.96 0.99
CA PRO A 123 13.36 -3.58 1.01
C PRO A 123 13.94 -3.70 -0.39
N SER A 124 15.25 -3.54 -0.49
CA SER A 124 15.99 -3.93 -1.68
C SER A 124 16.04 -5.47 -1.80
N LEU A 125 16.49 -5.98 -2.95
CA LEU A 125 16.56 -7.43 -3.20
C LEU A 125 17.41 -8.16 -2.14
N GLY A 126 18.61 -7.67 -1.89
CA GLY A 126 19.56 -8.16 -0.90
C GLY A 126 19.06 -8.01 0.53
N GLN A 127 18.36 -6.91 0.85
CA GLN A 127 17.71 -6.74 2.16
C GLN A 127 16.62 -7.78 2.38
N TYR A 128 15.78 -8.02 1.38
CA TYR A 128 14.73 -9.05 1.42
C TYR A 128 15.33 -10.46 1.56
N LEU A 129 16.30 -10.83 0.72
CA LEU A 129 17.00 -12.11 0.80
C LEU A 129 17.67 -12.33 2.16
N ARG A 130 18.27 -11.28 2.72
CA ARG A 130 18.86 -11.32 4.06
C ARG A 130 17.79 -11.57 5.12
N ALA A 131 16.67 -10.85 5.06
CA ALA A 131 15.58 -10.98 6.01
C ALA A 131 14.96 -12.39 5.96
N GLU A 132 14.71 -12.94 4.76
CA GLU A 132 14.24 -14.32 4.57
C GLU A 132 15.22 -15.36 5.16
N ARG A 133 16.52 -15.14 4.99
CA ARG A 133 17.56 -16.00 5.57
C ARG A 133 17.55 -15.95 7.10
N GLU A 134 17.49 -14.75 7.66
CA GLU A 134 17.51 -14.51 9.11
C GLU A 134 16.24 -15.06 9.78
N ALA A 135 15.07 -14.89 9.17
CA ALA A 135 13.80 -15.45 9.64
C ALA A 135 13.82 -16.98 9.77
N ARG A 136 14.67 -17.66 8.99
CA ARG A 136 14.85 -19.13 9.03
C ARG A 136 16.05 -19.59 9.87
N GLY A 137 16.74 -18.67 10.56
CA GLY A 137 17.92 -19.00 11.36
C GLY A 137 19.08 -19.58 10.53
N LEU A 138 19.15 -19.28 9.24
CA LEU A 138 20.17 -19.83 8.35
C LEU A 138 21.44 -18.94 8.36
N SER A 139 22.61 -19.56 8.56
CA SER A 139 23.88 -18.89 8.32
C SER A 139 24.18 -18.84 6.82
N ARG A 140 25.04 -17.91 6.38
CA ARG A 140 25.42 -17.82 4.96
C ARG A 140 26.13 -19.09 4.50
N GLU A 141 26.99 -19.65 5.35
CA GLU A 141 27.74 -20.88 5.12
C GLU A 141 26.78 -22.06 4.92
N ARG A 142 25.73 -22.16 5.75
CA ARG A 142 24.71 -23.20 5.62
C ARG A 142 23.93 -23.07 4.32
N VAL A 143 23.59 -21.85 3.90
CA VAL A 143 22.92 -21.61 2.61
C VAL A 143 23.81 -22.08 1.46
N THR A 144 25.11 -21.74 1.51
CA THR A 144 26.04 -21.94 0.39
C THR A 144 26.74 -23.30 0.36
N ALA A 145 26.63 -24.13 1.40
CA ALA A 145 27.37 -25.40 1.55
C ALA A 145 27.28 -26.34 0.33
N VAL A 146 26.15 -26.34 -0.37
CA VAL A 146 25.89 -27.15 -1.58
C VAL A 146 25.47 -26.29 -2.78
N ALA A 147 25.64 -24.97 -2.70
CA ALA A 147 25.28 -24.04 -3.76
C ALA A 147 26.51 -23.74 -4.63
N PRO A 148 26.33 -23.41 -5.93
CA PRO A 148 27.40 -22.96 -6.81
C PRO A 148 27.82 -21.50 -6.52
N MET A 149 27.90 -21.11 -5.25
CA MET A 149 28.34 -19.79 -4.80
C MET A 149 28.98 -19.86 -3.41
N SER A 150 29.84 -18.90 -3.08
CA SER A 150 30.46 -18.79 -1.76
C SER A 150 29.65 -17.92 -0.79
N ALA A 151 29.87 -18.07 0.52
CA ALA A 151 29.28 -17.19 1.53
C ALA A 151 29.65 -15.70 1.32
N ALA A 152 30.84 -15.44 0.76
CA ALA A 152 31.26 -14.09 0.35
C ALA A 152 30.42 -13.55 -0.82
N HIS A 153 30.09 -14.39 -1.81
CA HIS A 153 29.19 -14.01 -2.91
C HIS A 153 27.78 -13.73 -2.39
N LEU A 154 27.23 -14.57 -1.51
CA LEU A 154 25.94 -14.30 -0.86
C LEU A 154 25.96 -13.00 -0.05
N THR A 155 27.06 -12.73 0.68
CA THR A 155 27.24 -11.45 1.39
C THR A 155 27.23 -10.26 0.43
N ALA A 156 27.87 -10.37 -0.74
CA ALA A 156 27.89 -9.30 -1.74
C ALA A 156 26.48 -9.06 -2.34
N ILE A 157 25.68 -10.11 -2.52
CA ILE A 157 24.28 -9.99 -2.95
C ILE A 157 23.45 -9.29 -1.86
N GLU A 158 23.54 -9.74 -0.61
CA GLU A 158 22.79 -9.15 0.51
C GLU A 158 23.14 -7.68 0.77
N LYS A 159 24.38 -7.28 0.46
CA LYS A 159 24.86 -5.90 0.58
C LYS A 159 24.61 -5.04 -0.68
N GLU A 160 23.89 -5.56 -1.67
CA GLU A 160 23.66 -4.86 -2.96
C GLU A 160 24.93 -4.52 -3.74
N ILE A 161 26.05 -5.20 -3.44
CA ILE A 161 27.32 -5.01 -4.17
C ILE A 161 27.27 -5.76 -5.52
N ARG A 162 26.46 -6.83 -5.61
CA ARG A 162 26.34 -7.65 -6.82
C ARG A 162 24.89 -8.08 -7.04
N VAL A 163 24.39 -7.87 -8.25
CA VAL A 163 23.09 -8.38 -8.68
C VAL A 163 23.22 -9.87 -9.05
N PRO A 164 22.44 -10.79 -8.45
CA PRO A 164 22.50 -12.20 -8.79
C PRO A 164 21.92 -12.46 -10.19
N GLY A 165 22.43 -13.48 -10.88
CA GLY A 165 21.77 -14.03 -12.07
C GLY A 165 20.53 -14.84 -11.69
N ARG A 166 19.64 -15.09 -12.65
CA ARG A 166 18.37 -15.82 -12.43
C ARG A 166 18.55 -17.20 -11.79
N GLN A 167 19.58 -17.94 -12.17
CA GLN A 167 19.85 -19.27 -11.59
C GLN A 167 20.17 -19.20 -10.09
N ILE A 168 20.96 -18.21 -9.67
CA ILE A 168 21.25 -17.98 -8.24
C ILE A 168 20.00 -17.51 -7.51
N LEU A 169 19.18 -16.67 -8.14
CA LEU A 169 17.93 -16.18 -7.57
C LEU A 169 16.95 -17.33 -7.28
N GLN A 170 16.74 -18.22 -8.25
CA GLN A 170 15.89 -19.42 -8.12
C GLN A 170 16.42 -20.36 -7.04
N LEU A 171 17.74 -20.60 -7.02
CA LEU A 171 18.36 -21.42 -5.99
C LEU A 171 18.13 -20.84 -4.59
N LEU A 172 18.27 -19.52 -4.41
CA LEU A 172 17.99 -18.88 -3.11
C LEU A 172 16.51 -19.00 -2.73
N ALA A 173 15.60 -18.82 -3.70
CA ALA A 173 14.17 -19.02 -3.47
C ALA A 173 13.86 -20.45 -3.00
N ASP A 174 14.47 -21.46 -3.62
CA ASP A 174 14.31 -22.86 -3.22
C ASP A 174 14.91 -23.13 -1.84
N ARG A 175 16.11 -22.60 -1.56
CA ARG A 175 16.80 -22.79 -0.27
C ARG A 175 16.10 -22.10 0.89
N TYR A 176 15.37 -21.03 0.61
CA TYR A 176 14.52 -20.35 1.58
C TYR A 176 13.09 -20.88 1.55
N ASP A 177 12.76 -21.91 0.79
CA ASP A 177 11.41 -22.46 0.74
C ASP A 177 10.35 -21.35 0.54
N LEU A 178 10.63 -20.46 -0.41
CA LEU A 178 9.74 -19.34 -0.71
C LEU A 178 8.49 -19.86 -1.41
N ASP A 179 7.33 -19.45 -0.92
CA ASP A 179 6.05 -19.68 -1.60
C ASP A 179 5.94 -18.87 -2.91
N ASP A 180 4.88 -19.11 -3.67
CA ASP A 180 4.68 -18.46 -4.97
C ASP A 180 4.57 -16.93 -4.87
N ALA A 181 4.01 -16.41 -3.78
CA ALA A 181 3.89 -14.98 -3.56
C ALA A 181 5.26 -14.35 -3.29
N ALA A 182 6.06 -14.96 -2.42
CA ALA A 182 7.42 -14.58 -2.11
C ALA A 182 8.36 -14.70 -3.33
N ARG A 183 8.18 -15.73 -4.17
CA ARG A 183 8.89 -15.87 -5.45
C ARG A 183 8.54 -14.77 -6.43
N SER A 184 7.25 -14.47 -6.59
CA SER A 184 6.79 -13.36 -7.44
C SER A 184 7.34 -12.02 -6.96
N HIS A 185 7.33 -11.78 -5.65
CA HIS A 185 7.93 -10.59 -5.04
C HIS A 185 9.44 -10.52 -5.27
N LEU A 186 10.16 -11.63 -5.13
CA LEU A 186 11.60 -11.71 -5.37
C LEU A 186 11.94 -11.35 -6.83
N GLU A 187 11.19 -11.86 -7.80
CA GLU A 187 11.34 -11.50 -9.22
C GLU A 187 11.03 -10.02 -9.46
N ALA A 188 10.01 -9.47 -8.78
CA ALA A 188 9.68 -8.04 -8.85
C ALA A 188 10.80 -7.14 -8.29
N LEU A 189 11.47 -7.55 -7.21
CA LEU A 189 12.62 -6.86 -6.64
C LEU A 189 13.88 -6.99 -7.51
N HIS A 190 14.07 -8.15 -8.15
CA HIS A 190 15.19 -8.38 -9.07
C HIS A 190 15.08 -7.54 -10.34
N ALA A 191 13.87 -7.35 -10.85
CA ALA A 191 13.64 -6.55 -12.03
C ALA A 191 13.94 -5.05 -11.79
N PRO A 192 14.28 -4.29 -12.86
CA PRO A 192 14.45 -2.85 -12.78
C PRO A 192 13.23 -2.16 -12.16
N ALA A 193 13.49 -1.18 -11.29
CA ALA A 193 12.43 -0.36 -10.72
C ALA A 193 11.71 0.43 -11.81
N LEU A 194 10.42 0.66 -11.60
CA LEU A 194 9.54 1.45 -12.43
C LEU A 194 9.23 2.78 -11.74
N ASP A 195 8.96 3.79 -12.56
CA ASP A 195 8.35 5.03 -12.09
C ASP A 195 6.89 4.82 -11.69
N PHE A 196 6.42 5.67 -10.78
CA PHE A 196 5.04 5.68 -10.32
C PHE A 196 4.56 7.12 -10.16
N VAL A 197 3.63 7.50 -11.03
CA VAL A 197 3.01 8.84 -11.07
C VAL A 197 1.48 8.67 -10.91
N PRO A 198 0.95 8.72 -9.66
CA PRO A 198 -0.47 8.48 -9.40
C PRO A 198 -1.42 9.35 -10.23
N GLN A 199 -1.03 10.61 -10.47
CA GLN A 199 -1.84 11.56 -11.23
C GLN A 199 -2.04 11.13 -12.68
N GLN A 200 -0.99 10.60 -13.31
CA GLN A 200 -1.08 10.09 -14.68
C GLN A 200 -2.03 8.90 -14.77
N LEU A 201 -2.03 8.00 -13.77
CA LEU A 201 -2.96 6.87 -13.73
C LEU A 201 -4.42 7.35 -13.59
N ARG A 202 -4.67 8.37 -12.76
CA ARG A 202 -6.01 8.98 -12.63
C ARG A 202 -6.50 9.57 -13.95
N GLU A 203 -5.66 10.35 -14.61
CA GLU A 203 -5.98 10.96 -15.90
C GLU A 203 -6.25 9.91 -16.98
N GLN A 204 -5.46 8.84 -17.01
CA GLN A 204 -5.66 7.75 -17.96
C GLN A 204 -6.96 6.96 -17.71
N VAL A 205 -7.29 6.65 -16.45
CA VAL A 205 -8.57 6.01 -16.10
C VAL A 205 -9.74 6.92 -16.47
N ALA A 206 -9.66 8.22 -16.16
CA ALA A 206 -10.68 9.20 -16.54
C ALA A 206 -10.85 9.34 -18.07
N ALA A 207 -9.75 9.20 -18.82
CA ALA A 207 -9.75 9.25 -20.28
C ALA A 207 -10.20 7.93 -20.95
N THR A 208 -10.56 6.90 -20.19
CA THR A 208 -10.96 5.58 -20.72
C THR A 208 -12.43 5.25 -20.36
N PRO A 209 -13.42 5.72 -21.16
CA PRO A 209 -14.86 5.54 -20.86
C PRO A 209 -15.29 4.08 -20.63
N ALA A 210 -14.69 3.13 -21.36
CA ALA A 210 -14.99 1.70 -21.21
C ALA A 210 -14.76 1.16 -19.78
N LEU A 211 -13.83 1.77 -19.01
CA LEU A 211 -13.63 1.41 -17.60
C LEU A 211 -14.81 1.86 -16.73
N ALA A 212 -15.36 3.04 -16.99
CA ALA A 212 -16.52 3.56 -16.28
C ALA A 212 -17.80 2.78 -16.64
N GLU A 213 -18.00 2.45 -17.92
CA GLU A 213 -19.10 1.60 -18.39
C GLU A 213 -19.05 0.22 -17.71
N ARG A 214 -17.86 -0.40 -17.65
CA ARG A 214 -17.66 -1.66 -16.92
C ARG A 214 -18.06 -1.55 -15.44
N LEU A 215 -17.70 -0.46 -14.77
CA LEU A 215 -18.08 -0.24 -13.37
C LEU A 215 -19.61 -0.10 -13.20
N ALA A 216 -20.26 0.60 -14.12
CA ALA A 216 -21.72 0.74 -14.14
C ALA A 216 -22.40 -0.62 -14.35
N ASP A 217 -21.94 -1.42 -15.32
CA ASP A 217 -22.45 -2.78 -15.56
C ASP A 217 -22.33 -3.66 -14.31
N LEU A 218 -21.17 -3.64 -13.65
CA LEU A 218 -20.93 -4.39 -12.41
C LEU A 218 -21.81 -3.89 -11.26
N ASP A 219 -22.14 -2.60 -11.22
CA ASP A 219 -23.06 -2.04 -10.22
C ASP A 219 -24.49 -2.55 -10.41
N THR A 220 -24.96 -2.70 -11.67
CA THR A 220 -26.31 -3.20 -11.95
C THR A 220 -26.58 -4.60 -11.42
N VAL A 221 -25.54 -5.41 -11.29
CA VAL A 221 -25.58 -6.78 -10.74
C VAL A 221 -25.13 -6.84 -9.28
N GLY A 222 -24.92 -5.69 -8.62
CA GLY A 222 -24.59 -5.58 -7.21
C GLY A 222 -23.18 -6.06 -6.85
N LEU A 223 -22.25 -6.07 -7.80
CA LEU A 223 -20.85 -6.42 -7.54
C LEU A 223 -20.09 -5.21 -7.00
N ILE A 224 -19.25 -5.44 -6.00
CA ILE A 224 -18.39 -4.40 -5.42
C ILE A 224 -17.18 -4.23 -6.36
N ALA A 225 -17.02 -3.08 -7.02
CA ALA A 225 -15.96 -2.92 -8.02
C ALA A 225 -15.22 -1.57 -7.94
N ALA A 226 -13.90 -1.64 -8.07
CA ALA A 226 -13.04 -0.45 -8.17
C ALA A 226 -11.77 -0.73 -8.98
N TYR A 227 -11.19 0.36 -9.51
CA TYR A 227 -9.84 0.41 -10.04
C TYR A 227 -8.94 1.16 -9.06
N LEU A 228 -7.79 0.57 -8.76
CA LEU A 228 -6.83 1.05 -7.78
C LEU A 228 -5.44 1.20 -8.42
N ASP A 229 -4.65 2.15 -7.92
CA ASP A 229 -3.22 2.21 -8.22
C ASP A 229 -2.39 1.30 -7.28
N PRO A 230 -1.07 1.13 -7.51
CA PRO A 230 -0.21 0.33 -6.62
C PRO A 230 -0.11 0.83 -5.17
N ALA A 231 -0.46 2.09 -4.90
CA ALA A 231 -0.56 2.67 -3.55
C ALA A 231 -1.95 2.51 -2.93
N TRP A 232 -2.83 1.75 -3.58
CA TRP A 232 -4.22 1.53 -3.18
C TRP A 232 -5.07 2.80 -3.16
N ASN A 233 -4.69 3.83 -3.93
CA ASN A 233 -5.60 4.96 -4.18
C ASN A 233 -6.69 4.52 -5.16
N VAL A 234 -7.94 4.89 -4.86
CA VAL A 234 -9.05 4.63 -5.76
C VAL A 234 -8.98 5.57 -6.96
N LEU A 235 -8.90 4.99 -8.15
CA LEU A 235 -8.90 5.71 -9.43
C LEU A 235 -10.33 5.90 -9.94
N ALA A 236 -11.16 4.85 -9.81
CA ALA A 236 -12.60 4.89 -10.05
C ALA A 236 -13.27 3.73 -9.30
N ALA A 237 -14.53 3.90 -8.90
CA ALA A 237 -15.29 2.90 -8.17
C ALA A 237 -16.79 3.05 -8.45
N ASN A 238 -17.52 1.94 -8.41
CA ASN A 238 -18.97 1.96 -8.49
C ASN A 238 -19.62 2.30 -7.14
N ASP A 239 -20.92 2.57 -7.15
CA ASP A 239 -21.64 2.99 -5.94
C ASP A 239 -21.73 1.85 -4.91
N THR A 240 -21.80 0.60 -5.37
CA THR A 240 -21.74 -0.58 -4.50
C THR A 240 -20.42 -0.64 -3.72
N PHE A 241 -19.29 -0.32 -4.35
CA PHE A 241 -18.01 -0.17 -3.66
C PHE A 241 -18.00 0.98 -2.67
N ARG A 242 -18.52 2.15 -3.05
CA ARG A 242 -18.57 3.32 -2.14
C ARG A 242 -19.43 3.04 -0.90
N ARG A 243 -20.52 2.29 -1.05
CA ARG A 243 -21.36 1.83 0.07
C ARG A 243 -20.65 0.82 0.95
N ALA A 244 -19.91 -0.12 0.35
CA ALA A 244 -19.18 -1.16 1.08
C ALA A 244 -17.95 -0.61 1.83
N PHE A 245 -17.25 0.37 1.26
CA PHE A 245 -16.05 1.00 1.83
C PHE A 245 -16.20 2.52 1.96
N PRO A 246 -17.05 3.01 2.88
CA PRO A 246 -17.32 4.45 3.00
C PRO A 246 -16.05 5.27 3.22
N GLY A 247 -15.86 6.30 2.41
CA GLY A 247 -14.73 7.24 2.51
C GLY A 247 -13.42 6.74 1.91
N LEU A 248 -13.31 5.48 1.48
CA LEU A 248 -12.08 4.96 0.86
C LEU A 248 -11.82 5.60 -0.52
N ALA A 249 -12.88 5.82 -1.31
CA ALA A 249 -12.75 6.39 -2.65
C ALA A 249 -12.42 7.89 -2.63
N GLU A 250 -12.74 8.58 -1.53
CA GLU A 250 -12.49 10.00 -1.30
C GLU A 250 -11.19 10.24 -0.53
N ALA A 251 -10.57 9.18 0.01
CA ALA A 251 -9.34 9.29 0.77
C ALA A 251 -8.20 9.82 -0.12
N PRO A 252 -7.47 10.87 0.30
CA PRO A 252 -6.30 11.35 -0.43
C PRO A 252 -5.20 10.30 -0.60
N VAL A 253 -5.14 9.36 0.36
CA VAL A 253 -4.21 8.23 0.42
C VAL A 253 -5.02 7.00 0.79
N GLY A 254 -5.38 6.18 -0.19
CA GLY A 254 -6.32 5.07 0.03
C GLY A 254 -5.79 4.05 1.06
N ALA A 255 -4.49 3.79 1.08
CA ALA A 255 -3.86 2.92 2.08
C ALA A 255 -4.07 3.37 3.53
N GLN A 256 -4.19 4.67 3.80
CA GLN A 256 -4.41 5.18 5.16
C GLN A 256 -5.80 4.81 5.70
N TRP A 257 -6.79 4.62 4.82
CA TRP A 257 -8.14 4.28 5.22
C TRP A 257 -8.18 3.01 6.08
N PHE A 258 -7.38 1.99 5.73
CA PHE A 258 -7.29 0.72 6.45
C PHE A 258 -6.89 0.88 7.92
N PHE A 259 -6.14 1.94 8.27
CA PHE A 259 -5.71 2.20 9.64
C PHE A 259 -6.56 3.25 10.37
N GLY A 260 -7.51 3.85 9.65
CA GLY A 260 -8.43 4.85 10.18
C GLY A 260 -9.61 4.26 10.97
N PRO A 261 -10.36 5.13 11.68
CA PRO A 261 -11.48 4.70 12.53
C PRO A 261 -12.66 4.12 11.75
N VAL A 262 -12.84 4.50 10.48
CA VAL A 262 -13.92 3.97 9.63
C VAL A 262 -13.65 2.52 9.28
N ALA A 263 -12.42 2.16 8.90
CA ALA A 263 -12.06 0.77 8.61
C ALA A 263 -12.24 -0.13 9.83
N ARG A 264 -11.92 0.34 11.05
CA ARG A 264 -12.15 -0.41 12.30
C ARG A 264 -13.63 -0.72 12.58
N GLN A 265 -14.54 0.10 12.07
CA GLN A 265 -15.98 -0.11 12.22
C GLN A 265 -16.55 -1.01 11.12
N VAL A 266 -16.02 -0.89 9.89
CA VAL A 266 -16.45 -1.63 8.71
C VAL A 266 -15.88 -3.04 8.67
N LEU A 267 -14.57 -3.20 8.94
CA LEU A 267 -13.88 -4.49 8.88
C LEU A 267 -14.04 -5.21 10.21
N VAL A 268 -14.78 -6.33 10.22
CA VAL A 268 -15.05 -7.09 11.45
C VAL A 268 -13.75 -7.68 12.01
N ASP A 269 -12.90 -8.22 11.14
CA ASP A 269 -11.59 -8.79 11.49
C ASP A 269 -10.46 -7.83 11.16
N TRP A 270 -10.55 -6.60 11.67
CA TRP A 270 -9.64 -5.52 11.30
C TRP A 270 -8.14 -5.87 11.41
N ASP A 271 -7.73 -6.61 12.46
CA ASP A 271 -6.34 -7.02 12.63
C ASP A 271 -5.86 -7.98 11.52
N HIS A 272 -6.71 -8.92 11.10
CA HIS A 272 -6.42 -9.83 9.99
C HIS A 272 -6.35 -9.07 8.66
N GLU A 273 -7.33 -8.20 8.41
CA GLU A 273 -7.42 -7.44 7.16
C GLU A 273 -6.26 -6.46 6.99
N THR A 274 -5.83 -5.80 8.07
CA THR A 274 -4.66 -4.90 8.00
C THR A 274 -3.34 -5.64 7.84
N ALA A 275 -3.17 -6.79 8.49
CA ALA A 275 -2.00 -7.65 8.29
C ALA A 275 -1.92 -8.12 6.83
N LEU A 276 -3.02 -8.63 6.28
CA LEU A 276 -3.09 -9.05 4.89
C LEU A 276 -2.90 -7.87 3.91
N PHE A 277 -3.49 -6.71 4.20
CA PHE A 277 -3.30 -5.49 3.42
C PHE A 277 -1.82 -5.07 3.34
N VAL A 278 -1.08 -5.11 4.46
CA VAL A 278 0.36 -4.79 4.47
C VAL A 278 1.16 -5.75 3.58
N ARG A 279 0.79 -7.03 3.57
CA ARG A 279 1.41 -8.05 2.69
C ARG A 279 1.13 -7.77 1.22
N PHE A 280 -0.10 -7.35 0.87
CA PHE A 280 -0.42 -6.87 -0.49
C PHE A 280 0.37 -5.64 -0.86
N LEU A 281 0.45 -4.66 0.05
CA LEU A 281 1.14 -3.40 -0.21
C LEU A 281 2.65 -3.61 -0.44
N LYS A 282 3.29 -4.51 0.32
CA LYS A 282 4.69 -4.93 0.08
C LYS A 282 4.87 -5.50 -1.33
N ALA A 283 4.00 -6.42 -1.73
CA ALA A 283 4.04 -7.00 -3.07
C ALA A 283 3.82 -5.95 -4.17
N ASP A 284 2.89 -5.02 -3.95
CA ASP A 284 2.53 -3.99 -4.92
C ASP A 284 3.63 -2.95 -5.14
N LEU A 285 4.30 -2.53 -4.08
CA LEU A 285 5.32 -1.49 -4.15
C LEU A 285 6.70 -2.01 -4.60
N ALA A 286 6.89 -3.32 -4.74
CA ALA A 286 8.19 -3.94 -5.08
C ALA A 286 8.82 -3.39 -6.37
N ARG A 287 8.02 -3.28 -7.44
CA ARG A 287 8.47 -2.69 -8.73
C ARG A 287 8.63 -1.17 -8.64
N TYR A 288 7.95 -0.51 -7.71
CA TYR A 288 7.95 0.95 -7.54
C TYR A 288 8.79 1.42 -6.36
N ARG A 289 9.68 0.55 -5.85
CA ARG A 289 10.49 0.76 -4.64
C ARG A 289 11.34 2.03 -4.63
N ALA A 290 11.73 2.52 -5.81
CA ALA A 290 12.52 3.73 -5.98
C ALA A 290 11.69 4.98 -6.32
N ALA A 291 10.37 4.84 -6.53
CA ALA A 291 9.55 5.95 -6.97
C ALA A 291 9.28 6.94 -5.81
N PRO A 292 9.39 8.26 -6.04
CA PRO A 292 9.12 9.27 -5.00
C PRO A 292 7.71 9.18 -4.40
N ALA A 293 6.72 8.74 -5.18
CA ALA A 293 5.36 8.52 -4.71
C ALA A 293 5.29 7.39 -3.66
N THR A 294 6.04 6.31 -3.85
CA THR A 294 6.16 5.20 -2.89
C THR A 294 6.77 5.67 -1.58
N TRP A 295 7.85 6.46 -1.62
CA TRP A 295 8.49 6.97 -0.41
C TRP A 295 7.58 7.91 0.36
N ARG A 296 6.85 8.78 -0.35
CA ARG A 296 5.87 9.68 0.27
C ARG A 296 4.74 8.93 0.96
N LEU A 297 4.24 7.87 0.32
CA LEU A 297 3.25 6.97 0.91
C LEU A 297 3.75 6.35 2.21
N LEU A 298 4.93 5.72 2.19
CA LEU A 298 5.49 5.07 3.39
C LEU A 298 5.77 6.07 4.51
N ARG A 299 6.23 7.29 4.18
CA ARG A 299 6.40 8.41 5.13
C ARG A 299 5.10 8.90 5.75
N GLN A 300 3.97 8.72 5.06
CA GLN A 300 2.65 9.05 5.62
C GLN A 300 2.15 7.92 6.52
N LEU A 301 2.33 6.67 6.11
CA LEU A 301 1.88 5.49 6.84
C LEU A 301 2.75 5.16 8.05
N GLU A 302 4.02 5.56 8.09
CA GLU A 302 4.91 5.33 9.25
C GLU A 302 4.42 5.98 10.55
N ARG A 303 3.48 6.94 10.44
CA ARG A 303 2.83 7.60 11.57
C ARG A 303 1.75 6.74 12.22
N GLU A 304 1.24 5.73 11.49
CA GLU A 304 0.26 4.77 12.00
C GLU A 304 1.00 3.63 12.72
N ASP A 305 0.82 3.52 14.04
CA ASP A 305 1.56 2.55 14.86
C ASP A 305 1.38 1.10 14.40
N ASP A 306 0.15 0.73 14.05
CA ASP A 306 -0.18 -0.61 13.57
C ASP A 306 0.46 -0.90 12.21
N PHE A 307 0.44 0.06 11.28
CA PHE A 307 1.14 -0.08 10.01
C PHE A 307 2.64 -0.25 10.23
N TYR A 308 3.24 0.61 11.06
CA TYR A 308 4.68 0.57 11.33
C TYR A 308 5.10 -0.79 11.88
N ARG A 309 4.35 -1.30 12.86
CA ARG A 309 4.58 -2.62 13.46
C ARG A 309 4.47 -3.72 12.41
N LEU A 310 3.38 -3.79 11.66
CA LEU A 310 3.14 -4.83 10.64
C LEU A 310 4.16 -4.78 9.50
N TRP A 311 4.56 -3.58 9.08
CA TRP A 311 5.55 -3.40 8.02
C TRP A 311 6.93 -3.89 8.45
N SER A 312 7.36 -3.52 9.66
CA SER A 312 8.74 -3.75 10.14
C SER A 312 9.02 -5.15 10.69
N THR A 313 7.99 -5.91 11.07
CA THR A 313 8.16 -7.20 11.77
C THR A 313 7.97 -8.43 10.90
N ASP A 314 7.21 -8.33 9.80
CA ASP A 314 6.91 -9.44 8.91
C ASP A 314 7.63 -9.26 7.56
N THR A 315 8.14 -10.31 6.96
CA THR A 315 8.65 -10.26 5.56
C THR A 315 7.65 -10.83 4.57
N ALA A 316 6.56 -11.44 5.05
CA ALA A 316 5.56 -12.05 4.21
C ALA A 316 4.91 -11.05 3.26
N VAL A 317 4.51 -11.58 2.12
CA VAL A 317 3.87 -10.87 1.02
C VAL A 317 2.69 -11.68 0.53
N ALA A 318 1.73 -11.00 -0.10
CA ALA A 318 0.56 -11.64 -0.68
C ALA A 318 0.31 -11.07 -2.07
N VAL A 319 -0.06 -11.93 -3.03
CA VAL A 319 -0.38 -11.53 -4.42
C VAL A 319 -1.87 -11.70 -4.72
N GLY A 320 -2.55 -12.58 -3.96
CA GLY A 320 -3.99 -12.78 -4.01
C GLY A 320 -4.53 -13.14 -2.62
N ARG A 321 -5.83 -13.39 -2.57
CA ARG A 321 -6.55 -13.84 -1.39
C ARG A 321 -7.06 -15.26 -1.61
N ASP A 322 -6.98 -16.10 -0.60
CA ASP A 322 -7.55 -17.44 -0.67
C ASP A 322 -9.06 -17.37 -0.84
N ALA A 323 -9.64 -18.23 -1.69
CA ALA A 323 -11.07 -18.20 -1.99
C ALA A 323 -11.98 -18.44 -0.76
N GLY A 324 -11.44 -19.10 0.27
CA GLY A 324 -12.13 -19.34 1.55
C GLY A 324 -11.90 -18.24 2.59
N ASP A 325 -10.93 -17.36 2.39
CA ASP A 325 -10.71 -16.21 3.26
C ASP A 325 -11.68 -15.11 2.86
N LEU A 326 -12.87 -15.07 3.47
CA LEU A 326 -13.88 -14.06 3.17
C LEU A 326 -13.68 -12.83 4.05
N MET A 327 -13.72 -11.64 3.45
CA MET A 327 -13.69 -10.39 4.21
C MET A 327 -15.04 -10.20 4.90
N ARG A 328 -15.04 -10.28 6.23
CA ARG A 328 -16.23 -10.01 7.04
C ARG A 328 -16.37 -8.51 7.26
N MET A 329 -17.51 -7.98 6.86
CA MET A 329 -17.80 -6.55 6.85
C MET A 329 -19.07 -6.23 7.62
N ARG A 330 -19.15 -5.00 8.10
CA ARG A 330 -20.30 -4.40 8.75
C ARG A 330 -20.75 -3.19 7.97
N GLU A 331 -22.01 -3.17 7.59
CA GLU A 331 -22.64 -1.96 7.03
C GLU A 331 -22.85 -0.94 8.14
N LEU A 332 -22.26 0.27 8.01
CA LEU A 332 -22.31 1.28 9.07
C LEU A 332 -23.72 1.80 9.36
N ALA A 333 -24.56 1.93 8.32
CA ALA A 333 -25.90 2.48 8.47
C ALA A 333 -26.85 1.55 9.26
N THR A 334 -26.70 0.23 9.09
CA THR A 334 -27.64 -0.77 9.63
C THR A 334 -27.03 -1.64 10.72
N GLY A 335 -25.69 -1.69 10.82
CA GLY A 335 -24.96 -2.62 11.66
C GLY A 335 -24.93 -4.07 11.12
N THR A 336 -25.57 -4.32 9.97
CA THR A 336 -25.68 -5.66 9.38
C THR A 336 -24.31 -6.19 8.98
N MET A 337 -24.03 -7.43 9.37
CA MET A 337 -22.82 -8.13 8.96
C MET A 337 -23.03 -8.88 7.64
N PHE A 338 -22.01 -8.90 6.81
CA PHE A 338 -21.98 -9.70 5.58
C PHE A 338 -20.54 -10.12 5.26
N SER A 339 -20.40 -11.12 4.39
CA SER A 339 -19.08 -11.58 3.93
C SER A 339 -18.89 -11.28 2.46
N VAL A 340 -17.66 -10.93 2.07
CA VAL A 340 -17.29 -10.64 0.69
C VAL A 340 -16.14 -11.54 0.27
N GLY A 341 -16.35 -12.29 -0.81
CA GLY A 341 -15.26 -12.94 -1.52
C GLY A 341 -14.57 -11.90 -2.42
N ILE A 342 -13.29 -11.63 -2.19
CA ILE A 342 -12.53 -10.62 -2.91
C ILE A 342 -11.61 -11.28 -3.92
N GLN A 343 -11.67 -10.78 -5.14
CA GLN A 343 -10.72 -11.05 -6.20
C GLN A 343 -10.02 -9.75 -6.57
N THR A 344 -8.70 -9.82 -6.65
CA THR A 344 -7.91 -8.71 -7.17
C THR A 344 -6.96 -9.23 -8.22
N GLY A 345 -6.72 -8.45 -9.24
CA GLY A 345 -5.71 -8.74 -10.24
C GLY A 345 -5.21 -7.48 -10.90
N ARG A 346 -4.14 -7.62 -11.69
CA ARG A 346 -3.60 -6.53 -12.48
C ARG A 346 -4.18 -6.63 -13.88
N LEU A 347 -4.66 -5.50 -14.38
CA LEU A 347 -4.93 -5.35 -15.80
C LEU A 347 -3.61 -4.92 -16.43
N ASP A 348 -2.95 -5.84 -17.14
CA ASP A 348 -1.81 -5.52 -18.01
C ASP A 348 -2.32 -4.78 -19.24
N THR A 349 -2.76 -3.55 -19.01
CA THR A 349 -2.86 -2.53 -20.05
C THR A 349 -1.50 -1.84 -20.16
N SER A 350 -1.35 -0.81 -20.99
CA SER A 350 -0.19 0.09 -20.89
C SER A 350 -0.05 0.78 -19.52
N ILE A 351 -0.96 0.48 -18.59
CA ILE A 351 -1.16 1.07 -17.28
C ILE A 351 -1.24 -0.06 -16.25
N SER A 352 -0.43 0.02 -15.19
CA SER A 352 -0.51 -0.91 -14.06
C SER A 352 -1.67 -0.51 -13.14
N ILE A 353 -2.89 -0.94 -13.51
CA ILE A 353 -4.11 -0.75 -12.73
C ILE A 353 -4.47 -2.07 -12.07
N ARG A 354 -4.79 -2.01 -10.77
CA ARG A 354 -5.37 -3.12 -10.04
C ARG A 354 -6.89 -3.05 -10.15
N HIS A 355 -7.54 -4.15 -10.53
CA HIS A 355 -8.98 -4.28 -10.36
C HIS A 355 -9.27 -4.89 -8.98
N PHE A 356 -10.32 -4.40 -8.34
CA PHE A 356 -10.91 -4.96 -7.13
C PHE A 356 -12.31 -5.41 -7.48
N LEU A 357 -12.62 -6.69 -7.22
CA LEU A 357 -13.95 -7.25 -7.40
C LEU A 357 -14.36 -8.01 -6.13
N GLY A 358 -15.45 -7.57 -5.51
CA GLY A 358 -16.04 -8.20 -4.34
C GLY A 358 -17.41 -8.80 -4.66
N ILE A 359 -17.63 -10.04 -4.24
CA ILE A 359 -18.90 -10.75 -4.35
C ILE A 359 -19.42 -11.00 -2.94
N ARG A 360 -20.58 -10.43 -2.60
CA ARG A 360 -21.27 -10.72 -1.34
C ARG A 360 -21.70 -12.19 -1.31
N LYS A 361 -21.41 -12.89 -0.22
CA LYS A 361 -21.74 -14.31 -0.01
C LYS A 361 -22.98 -14.49 0.85
#